data_AF-A0A0A6P8Q6-F1
#
_entry.id   AF-A0A0A6P8Q6-F1
#
_cell.length_a   1.000
_cell.length_b   1.000
_cell.length_c   1.000
_cell.angle_alpha   90.00
_cell.angle_beta   90.00
_cell.angle_gamma   90.00
#
_symmetry.space_group_name_H-M   'P 1'
#
loop_
_entity.id
_entity.type
_entity.pdbx_description
1 polymer ?
#
loop_
_entity_poly.entity_id
_entity_poly.type
_entity_poly.pdbx_seq_one_letter_code
_entity_poly.pdbx_strand_id
1 'polypeptide(L)' 'MWLAQRWYKKNQQKQTQSKTRLQPERKTEHKMMVRCDHCGLYFPEQEALHSGKARYCCEAHKRAEQQPR' A
#
# COMPACT_ATOMS: atom_id res chain seq x y z
N MET A 1 -10.36 -20.30 -58.58
CA MET A 1 -10.82 -21.45 -57.76
C MET A 1 -10.16 -21.41 -56.38
N TRP A 2 -10.84 -20.76 -55.41
CA TRP A 2 -10.99 -21.15 -54.00
C TRP A 2 -9.81 -21.89 -53.29
N LEU A 3 -8.67 -21.22 -53.10
CA LEU A 3 -7.59 -21.72 -52.23
C LEU A 3 -7.69 -21.07 -50.84
N ALA A 4 -8.33 -21.81 -49.94
CA ALA A 4 -8.03 -21.87 -48.51
C ALA A 4 -8.10 -20.55 -47.70
N GLN A 5 -9.19 -19.79 -47.82
CA GLN A 5 -9.70 -18.92 -46.75
C GLN A 5 -10.26 -19.76 -45.58
N ARG A 6 -9.44 -20.66 -45.06
CA ARG A 6 -9.80 -21.64 -44.04
C ARG A 6 -8.68 -21.66 -43.03
N TRP A 7 -8.49 -20.57 -42.27
CA TRP A 7 -7.82 -20.75 -40.97
C TRP A 7 -7.93 -19.64 -39.92
N TYR A 8 -8.20 -18.39 -40.24
CA TYR A 8 -8.07 -17.34 -39.20
C TYR A 8 -9.37 -16.94 -38.49
N LYS A 9 -10.29 -17.89 -38.30
CA LYS A 9 -11.49 -17.78 -37.45
C LYS A 9 -11.22 -18.23 -35.99
N LYS A 10 -9.99 -18.06 -35.50
CA LYS A 10 -9.55 -18.53 -34.16
C LYS A 10 -8.87 -17.46 -33.29
N ASN A 11 -9.02 -16.18 -33.61
CA ASN A 11 -8.44 -15.10 -32.79
C ASN A 11 -9.48 -14.24 -32.05
N GLN A 12 -10.78 -14.45 -32.29
CA GLN A 12 -11.86 -13.70 -31.63
C GLN A 12 -12.19 -14.19 -30.21
N GLN A 13 -11.66 -15.34 -29.80
CA GLN A 13 -11.93 -15.91 -28.47
C GLN A 13 -11.06 -15.32 -27.35
N LYS A 14 -10.08 -14.47 -27.69
CA LYS A 14 -9.26 -13.74 -26.69
C LYS A 14 -9.95 -12.48 -26.15
N GLN A 15 -11.12 -12.11 -26.65
CA GLN A 15 -11.80 -10.84 -26.31
C GLN A 15 -12.88 -10.96 -25.23
N THR A 16 -13.20 -12.17 -24.73
CA THR A 16 -14.22 -12.36 -23.67
C THR A 16 -13.65 -12.80 -22.33
N GLN A 17 -12.32 -12.87 -22.20
CA GLN A 17 -11.66 -13.05 -20.91
C GLN A 17 -11.31 -11.72 -20.23
N SER A 18 -12.08 -10.67 -20.53
CA SER A 18 -12.46 -9.63 -19.57
C SER A 18 -13.27 -10.27 -18.43
N LYS A 19 -12.65 -11.24 -17.74
CA LYS A 19 -12.89 -11.44 -16.33
C LYS A 19 -12.63 -10.07 -15.74
N THR A 20 -13.71 -9.41 -15.35
CA THR A 20 -13.78 -8.50 -14.22
C THR A 20 -13.03 -9.18 -13.07
N ARG A 21 -11.71 -9.10 -13.10
CA ARG A 21 -10.90 -9.14 -11.90
C ARG A 21 -11.35 -7.85 -11.26
N LEU A 22 -12.34 -7.98 -10.38
CA LEU A 22 -12.54 -7.06 -9.27
C LEU A 22 -11.13 -6.83 -8.75
N GLN A 23 -10.50 -5.75 -9.24
CA GLN A 23 -9.33 -5.25 -8.59
C GLN A 23 -9.89 -4.95 -7.20
N PRO A 24 -9.38 -5.57 -6.13
CA PRO A 24 -9.70 -5.07 -4.82
C PRO A 24 -9.33 -3.61 -4.92
N GLU A 25 -10.35 -2.77 -4.87
CA GLU A 25 -10.23 -1.33 -4.80
C GLU A 25 -9.10 -1.13 -3.81
N ARG A 26 -7.95 -0.66 -4.30
CA ARG A 26 -6.81 -0.41 -3.43
C ARG A 26 -7.32 0.74 -2.60
N LYS A 27 -8.01 0.41 -1.51
CA LYS A 27 -8.37 1.34 -0.47
C LYS A 27 -7.02 1.91 -0.12
N THR A 28 -6.76 3.10 -0.63
CA THR A 28 -5.84 4.03 -0.03
C THR A 28 -6.40 4.19 1.37
N GLU A 29 -6.04 3.25 2.25
CA GLU A 29 -6.28 3.39 3.66
C GLU A 29 -5.59 4.70 3.99
N HIS A 30 -6.40 5.71 4.29
CA HIS A 30 -5.89 6.99 4.73
C HIS A 30 -5.11 6.68 6.00
N LYS A 31 -3.80 6.48 5.84
CA LYS A 31 -2.93 6.14 6.95
C LYS A 31 -2.94 7.34 7.88
N MET A 32 -3.41 7.14 9.11
CA MET A 32 -3.35 8.20 10.11
C MET A 32 -1.89 8.63 10.25
N MET A 33 -1.66 9.94 10.15
CA MET A 33 -0.34 10.53 10.29
C MET A 33 -0.24 11.08 11.70
N VAL A 34 0.86 10.78 12.38
CA VAL A 34 1.13 11.25 13.74
C VAL A 34 2.45 12.00 13.76
N ARG A 35 2.59 12.89 14.75
CA ARG A 35 3.80 13.67 14.98
C ARG A 35 4.68 12.96 16.00
N CYS A 36 5.98 12.91 15.73
CA CYS A 36 6.99 12.47 16.71
C CYS A 36 7.13 13.53 17.82
N ASP A 37 7.01 13.13 19.08
CA ASP A 37 7.14 14.04 20.23
C ASP A 37 8.58 14.56 20.42
N HIS A 38 9.58 13.81 19.95
CA HIS A 38 10.99 14.21 20.09
C HIS A 38 11.47 15.19 18.99
N CYS A 39 11.18 14.89 17.72
CA CYS A 39 11.71 15.67 16.58
C CYS A 39 10.65 16.41 15.74
N GLY A 40 9.35 16.15 15.98
CA GLY A 40 8.27 16.77 15.23
C GLY A 40 8.01 16.22 13.83
N LEU A 41 8.71 15.18 13.38
CA LEU A 41 8.47 14.53 12.09
C LEU A 41 7.04 13.94 12.04
N TYR A 42 6.35 14.15 10.93
CA TYR A 42 5.07 13.49 10.64
C TYR A 42 5.31 12.18 9.88
N PHE A 43 4.73 11.11 10.38
CA PHE A 43 4.92 9.77 9.83
C PHE A 43 3.69 8.88 10.09
N PRO A 44 3.53 7.75 9.40
CA PRO A 44 2.36 6.90 9.56
C PRO A 44 2.27 6.30 10.97
N GLU A 45 1.08 6.32 11.57
CA GLU A 45 0.82 5.77 12.90
C GLU A 45 1.17 4.27 13.00
N GLN A 46 1.08 3.54 11.88
CA GLN A 46 1.47 2.13 11.79
C GLN A 46 2.96 1.90 12.12
N GLU A 47 3.81 2.91 11.92
CA GLU A 47 5.25 2.86 12.18
C GLU A 47 5.59 3.54 13.52
N ALA A 48 4.60 4.07 14.24
CA ALA A 48 4.79 4.78 15.50
C ALA A 48 5.15 3.85 16.65
N LEU A 49 6.30 4.15 17.25
CA LEU A 49 6.69 3.57 18.51
C LEU A 49 6.01 4.35 19.63
N HIS A 50 5.26 3.64 20.46
CA HIS A 50 4.49 4.23 21.55
C HIS A 50 5.24 4.09 22.88
N SER A 51 5.28 5.18 23.65
CA SER A 51 5.68 5.16 25.07
C SER A 51 4.66 5.96 25.88
N GLY A 52 3.71 5.27 26.51
CA GLY A 52 2.58 5.92 27.16
C GLY A 52 1.73 6.72 26.17
N LYS A 53 1.69 8.05 26.34
CA LYS A 53 0.96 8.97 25.43
C LYS A 53 1.83 9.54 24.31
N ALA A 54 3.15 9.33 24.36
CA ALA A 54 4.09 9.88 23.40
C ALA A 54 4.35 8.90 22.23
N ARG A 55 4.59 9.46 21.04
CA ARG A 55 4.79 8.76 19.78
C ARG A 55 6.16 9.12 19.20
N TYR A 56 6.90 8.13 18.72
CA TYR A 56 8.27 8.31 18.20
C TYR A 56 8.47 7.65 16.86
N CYS A 57 9.24 8.32 15.99
CA CYS A 57 9.58 7.81 14.65
C CYS A 57 10.68 6.73 14.65
N CYS A 58 11.44 6.59 15.73
CA CYS A 58 12.51 5.60 15.83
C CYS A 58 12.83 5.25 17.29
N GLU A 59 13.49 4.10 17.50
CA GLU A 59 13.81 3.63 18.86
C GLU A 59 14.74 4.58 19.61
N ALA A 60 15.65 5.25 18.90
CA ALA A 60 16.59 6.20 19.51
C ALA A 60 15.85 7.32 20.25
N HIS A 61 14.83 7.92 19.62
CA HIS A 61 14.01 8.97 20.23
C HIS A 61 13.17 8.44 21.39
N LYS A 62 12.58 7.24 21.24
CA LYS A 62 11.84 6.59 22.32
C LYS A 62 12.73 6.38 23.55
N ARG A 63 13.94 5.85 23.36
CA ARG A 63 14.90 5.58 24.44
C ARG A 63 15.41 6.86 25.09
N ALA A 64 15.64 7.92 24.31
CA ALA A 64 16.05 9.22 24.82
C ALA A 64 15.02 9.80 25.80
N GLU A 65 13.72 9.63 25.54
CA GLU A 65 12.68 10.06 26.49
C GLU A 65 12.51 9.10 27.67
N GLN A 66 12.68 7.79 27.45
CA GLN A 66 12.53 6.77 28.49
C GLN A 66 13.69 6.73 29.50
N GLN A 67 14.79 7.41 29.21
CA GLN A 67 15.91 7.57 30.13
C GLN A 67 15.91 8.99 30.69
N PRO A 68 14.94 9.34 31.59
CA PRO A 68 15.07 10.55 32.38
C PRO A 68 16.31 10.39 33.25
N ARG A 69 17.23 11.35 33.14
CA ARG A 69 18.46 11.41 33.92
C ARG A 69 18.16 11.66 35.40
#